data_AF-A0A3Q0DLI9-F1
#
_entry.id   AF-A0A3Q0DLI9-F1
#
_cell.length_a   1.000
_cell.length_b   1.000
_cell.length_c   1.000
_cell.angle_alpha   90.00
_cell.angle_beta   90.00
_cell.angle_gamma   90.00
#
_symmetry.space_group_name_H-M   'P 1'
#
loop_
_entity.id
_entity.type
_entity.pdbx_description
1 polymer ?
#
loop_
_entity_poly.entity_id
_entity_poly.type
_entity_poly.pdbx_seq_one_letter_code
_entity_poly.pdbx_strand_id
1 'polypeptide(L)'
;MEPQDLELELCKKHHFGINKPEKIILSPDDSKFLLKTFTHIKSNVSAPNKKKVKESKEKEKLERRLLEELLKMFVDSESFYYCLTYDLTNSVQRQSTGEKDGRPLWQKVDDRFFWNKYMIQDLTEIGISDVDFWIIPIIQGFVQIEELVVNYNESSDDEKSSPETPPQESTCVDDIHPRFLVALISRRSRHRAGMRYKRRGVDKNGNVANYVETEQLIHVHNHTLSFVQTRGSVPVFWSQVGYRYNPRPRLDKSEKETVAYFCAHFEEQLKIYKKQVIINLVDQAGREKIIGDAYLKQVLLFNNSYLTYVSFDFHEHCRGMKFENVQTLTDAIYDIILDMKWCWVDEAGVICKQEGIFRINCMDCLDRTNVVQAAIARVVMEQQYTFYAMISWPIYS
;
A
#
# COMPACT_ATOMS: atom_id res chain seq x y z
N MET A 1 13.12 -65.17 34.49
CA MET A 1 11.87 -65.65 33.86
C MET A 1 12.01 -65.42 32.38
N GLU A 2 12.54 -66.43 31.69
CA GLU A 2 12.60 -66.51 30.23
C GLU A 2 11.21 -66.89 29.69
N PRO A 3 10.78 -66.37 28.53
CA PRO A 3 9.50 -66.74 27.94
C PRO A 3 9.55 -68.17 27.37
N GLN A 4 8.56 -68.98 27.76
CA GLN A 4 8.36 -70.37 27.34
C GLN A 4 8.20 -70.50 25.82
N ASP A 5 9.00 -71.36 25.21
CA ASP A 5 8.83 -71.82 23.84
C ASP A 5 7.53 -72.63 23.69
N LEU A 6 6.64 -72.18 22.80
CA LEU A 6 5.51 -73.00 22.34
C LEU A 6 6.02 -74.03 21.32
N GLU A 7 6.22 -75.26 21.75
CA GLU A 7 6.46 -76.41 20.86
C GLU A 7 5.17 -76.78 20.11
N LEU A 8 5.08 -76.39 18.83
CA LEU A 8 4.06 -76.86 17.92
C LEU A 8 4.46 -78.23 17.36
N GLU A 9 3.74 -79.29 17.70
CA GLU A 9 3.93 -80.61 17.10
C GLU A 9 3.49 -80.66 15.63
N LEU A 10 4.33 -81.25 14.78
CA LEU A 10 4.09 -81.39 13.34
C LEU A 10 2.95 -82.38 13.03
N CYS A 11 2.07 -81.99 12.11
CA CYS A 11 0.93 -82.80 11.65
C CYS A 11 1.40 -84.06 10.90
N LYS A 12 1.05 -85.24 11.42
CA LYS A 12 1.39 -86.57 10.85
C LYS A 12 0.76 -86.88 9.47
N LYS A 13 -0.06 -85.98 8.90
CA LYS A 13 -0.78 -86.21 7.63
C LYS A 13 -0.18 -85.53 6.40
N HIS A 14 0.87 -84.71 6.55
CA HIS A 14 1.57 -84.07 5.43
C HIS A 14 3.08 -84.39 5.40
N HIS A 15 3.40 -85.69 5.48
CA HIS A 15 4.77 -86.19 5.27
C HIS A 15 5.02 -86.41 3.77
N PHE A 16 5.56 -85.40 3.07
CA PHE A 16 6.29 -85.64 1.82
C PHE A 16 7.79 -85.68 2.17
N GLY A 17 8.43 -86.82 1.88
CA GLY A 17 9.68 -87.27 2.48
C GLY A 17 10.83 -86.26 2.50
N ILE A 18 11.31 -85.95 3.70
CA ILE A 18 12.64 -85.37 3.92
C ILE A 18 13.62 -86.54 3.95
N ASN A 19 14.27 -86.81 2.81
CA ASN A 19 15.58 -87.46 2.82
C ASN A 19 16.62 -86.47 3.37
N LYS A 20 17.62 -87.00 4.09
CA LYS A 20 18.83 -86.41 4.70
C LYS A 20 19.22 -84.96 4.29
N PRO A 21 19.83 -84.17 5.19
CA PRO A 21 20.22 -82.79 4.91
C PRO A 21 21.36 -82.79 3.89
N GLU A 22 21.06 -82.47 2.63
CA GLU A 22 22.09 -81.96 1.74
C GLU A 22 22.47 -80.58 2.27
N LYS A 23 23.72 -80.46 2.75
CA LYS A 23 24.34 -79.15 2.96
C LYS A 23 24.27 -78.41 1.62
N ILE A 24 23.36 -77.45 1.51
CA ILE A 24 23.41 -76.46 0.43
C ILE A 24 24.68 -75.64 0.69
N ILE A 25 25.77 -76.05 0.06
CA ILE A 25 26.96 -75.22 -0.07
C ILE A 25 26.52 -74.07 -0.99
N LEU A 26 26.21 -72.92 -0.40
CA LEU A 26 26.02 -71.69 -1.16
C LEU A 26 27.29 -71.45 -1.99
N SER A 27 27.15 -71.47 -3.30
CA SER A 27 28.20 -71.03 -4.21
C SER A 27 28.64 -69.61 -3.82
N PRO A 28 29.94 -69.27 -3.87
CA PRO A 28 30.42 -67.90 -3.63
C PRO A 28 29.72 -66.87 -4.54
N ASP A 29 29.20 -67.29 -5.69
CA ASP A 29 28.47 -66.43 -6.62
C ASP A 29 27.00 -66.23 -6.25
N ASP A 30 26.33 -67.20 -5.64
CA ASP A 30 24.92 -67.05 -5.19
C ASP A 30 24.82 -66.12 -3.98
N SER A 31 25.78 -66.19 -3.06
CA SER A 31 25.88 -65.24 -1.94
C SER A 31 26.18 -63.82 -2.42
N LYS A 32 27.03 -63.65 -3.43
CA LYS A 32 27.28 -62.35 -4.08
C LYS A 32 26.06 -61.85 -4.85
N PHE A 33 25.31 -62.73 -5.51
CA PHE A 33 24.08 -62.37 -6.23
C PHE A 33 22.98 -61.92 -5.26
N LEU A 34 22.76 -62.67 -4.18
CA LEU A 34 21.83 -62.30 -3.13
C LEU A 34 22.26 -61.00 -2.45
N LEU A 35 23.54 -60.82 -2.12
CA LEU A 35 24.04 -59.57 -1.53
C LEU A 35 23.85 -58.38 -2.48
N LYS A 36 24.13 -58.53 -3.79
CA LYS A 36 23.86 -57.51 -4.80
C LYS A 36 22.37 -57.18 -4.88
N THR A 37 21.51 -58.19 -4.85
CA THR A 37 20.04 -58.04 -4.90
C THR A 37 19.52 -57.34 -3.64
N PHE A 38 19.97 -57.74 -2.46
CA PHE A 38 19.66 -57.08 -1.19
C PHE A 38 20.15 -55.63 -1.16
N THR A 39 21.35 -55.35 -1.69
CA THR A 39 21.88 -53.98 -1.78
C THR A 39 21.03 -53.12 -2.71
N HIS A 40 20.58 -53.68 -3.84
CA HIS A 40 19.72 -53.01 -4.81
C HIS A 40 18.31 -52.76 -4.27
N ILE A 41 17.74 -53.70 -3.51
CA ILE A 41 16.46 -53.50 -2.81
C ILE A 41 16.61 -52.43 -1.72
N LYS A 42 17.70 -52.47 -0.94
CA LYS A 42 17.98 -51.48 0.12
C LYS A 42 18.20 -50.08 -0.45
N SER A 43 18.85 -49.94 -1.62
CA SER A 43 18.97 -48.66 -2.32
C SER A 43 17.63 -48.17 -2.87
N ASN A 44 16.79 -49.06 -3.42
CA ASN A 44 15.50 -48.70 -3.99
C ASN A 44 14.44 -48.37 -2.94
N VAL A 45 14.51 -48.96 -1.74
CA VAL A 45 13.64 -48.62 -0.60
C VAL A 45 14.12 -47.35 0.12
N SER A 46 15.43 -47.10 0.17
CA SER A 46 15.98 -45.89 0.82
C SER A 46 15.94 -44.64 -0.07
N ALA A 47 15.93 -44.78 -1.41
CA ALA A 47 15.80 -43.66 -2.35
C ALA A 47 14.53 -42.80 -2.14
N PRO A 48 13.30 -43.37 -2.03
CA PRO A 48 12.09 -42.59 -1.75
C PRO A 48 12.11 -41.95 -0.36
N ASN A 49 12.68 -42.61 0.65
CA ASN A 49 12.85 -42.01 1.99
C ASN A 49 13.86 -40.85 1.99
N LYS A 50 15.01 -40.98 1.28
CA LYS A 50 15.97 -39.88 1.11
C LYS A 50 15.35 -38.70 0.34
N LYS A 51 14.50 -38.98 -0.66
CA LYS A 51 13.77 -37.95 -1.41
C LYS A 51 12.74 -37.23 -0.52
N LYS A 52 11.95 -37.97 0.27
CA LYS A 52 11.02 -37.39 1.26
C LYS A 52 11.74 -36.56 2.33
N VAL A 53 12.88 -37.03 2.85
CA VAL A 53 13.69 -36.28 3.82
C VAL A 53 14.28 -35.02 3.19
N LYS A 54 14.73 -35.08 1.93
CA LYS A 54 15.22 -33.90 1.19
C LYS A 54 14.10 -32.90 0.94
N GLU A 55 12.92 -33.34 0.49
CA GLU A 55 11.74 -32.50 0.31
C GLU A 55 11.29 -31.86 1.62
N SER A 56 11.30 -32.59 2.73
CA SER A 56 11.01 -32.07 4.06
C SER A 56 12.02 -31.00 4.50
N LYS A 57 13.33 -31.22 4.26
CA LYS A 57 14.38 -30.24 4.56
C LYS A 57 14.29 -28.98 3.69
N GLU A 58 13.94 -29.12 2.41
CA GLU A 58 13.72 -27.98 1.53
C GLU A 58 12.47 -27.19 1.95
N LYS A 59 11.41 -27.88 2.38
CA LYS A 59 10.20 -27.25 2.93
C LYS A 59 10.52 -26.47 4.21
N GLU A 60 11.23 -27.07 5.15
CA GLU A 60 11.66 -26.42 6.40
C GLU A 60 12.57 -25.21 6.12
N LYS A 61 13.49 -25.33 5.16
CA LYS A 61 14.35 -24.22 4.74
C LYS A 61 13.55 -23.08 4.11
N LEU A 62 12.53 -23.41 3.30
CA LEU A 62 11.63 -22.43 2.72
C LEU A 62 10.80 -21.73 3.81
N GLU A 63 10.23 -22.49 4.75
CA GLU A 63 9.47 -21.96 5.88
C GLU A 63 10.32 -21.02 6.74
N ARG A 64 11.55 -21.42 7.08
CA ARG A 64 12.48 -20.58 7.83
C ARG A 64 12.79 -19.28 7.09
N ARG A 65 13.04 -19.36 5.77
CA ARG A 65 13.29 -18.17 4.94
C ARG A 65 12.07 -17.26 4.88
N LEU A 66 10.87 -17.81 4.73
CA LEU A 66 9.64 -17.02 4.72
C LEU A 66 9.42 -16.32 6.06
N LEU A 67 9.67 -17.02 7.17
CA LEU A 67 9.56 -16.45 8.51
C LEU A 67 10.58 -15.32 8.72
N GLU A 68 11.85 -15.54 8.35
CA GLU A 68 12.90 -14.51 8.44
C GLU A 68 12.52 -13.25 7.63
N GLU A 69 12.01 -13.40 6.41
CA GLU A 69 11.61 -12.26 5.57
C GLU A 69 10.34 -11.56 6.09
N LEU A 70 9.38 -12.31 6.64
CA LEU A 70 8.21 -11.72 7.30
C LEU A 70 8.60 -10.91 8.54
N LEU A 71 9.51 -11.44 9.36
CA LEU A 71 10.00 -10.73 10.55
C LEU A 71 10.73 -9.44 10.17
N LYS A 72 11.65 -9.51 9.20
CA LYS A 72 12.32 -8.29 8.68
C LYS A 72 11.33 -7.28 8.13
N MET A 73 10.28 -7.73 7.45
CA MET A 73 9.24 -6.83 6.94
C MET A 73 8.56 -6.04 8.05
N PHE A 74 8.32 -6.61 9.23
CA PHE A 74 7.71 -5.88 10.34
C PHE A 74 8.71 -5.09 11.18
N VAL A 75 9.94 -5.60 11.35
CA VAL A 75 10.95 -4.99 12.23
C VAL A 75 11.71 -3.88 11.52
N ASP A 76 12.14 -4.10 10.28
CA ASP A 76 13.09 -3.20 9.62
C ASP A 76 12.41 -2.17 8.71
N SER A 77 11.15 -2.40 8.30
CA SER A 77 10.54 -1.61 7.23
C SER A 77 9.86 -0.32 7.70
N GLU A 78 9.59 -0.16 9.00
CA GLU A 78 8.86 0.99 9.59
C GLU A 78 7.63 1.45 8.76
N SER A 79 6.94 0.48 8.14
CA SER A 79 5.89 0.76 7.15
C SER A 79 4.48 0.41 7.63
N PHE A 80 4.32 -0.07 8.86
CA PHE A 80 3.03 -0.53 9.38
C PHE A 80 2.60 0.30 10.57
N TYR A 81 1.38 0.79 10.52
CA TYR A 81 0.83 1.69 11.53
C TYR A 81 -0.57 1.24 11.92
N TYR A 82 -0.90 1.41 13.19
CA TYR A 82 -2.23 1.18 13.74
C TYR A 82 -2.51 2.24 14.81
N CYS A 83 -3.78 2.43 15.12
CA CYS A 83 -4.19 3.24 16.25
C CYS A 83 -5.41 2.58 16.89
N LEU A 84 -5.47 2.61 18.22
CA LEU A 84 -6.58 2.00 18.97
C LEU A 84 -7.81 2.91 19.00
N THR A 85 -7.62 4.22 18.87
CA THR A 85 -8.65 5.24 19.06
C THR A 85 -9.02 5.98 17.77
N TYR A 86 -8.22 5.86 16.72
CA TYR A 86 -8.42 6.56 15.46
C TYR A 86 -8.37 5.60 14.26
N ASP A 87 -9.29 5.78 13.31
CA ASP A 87 -9.30 5.01 12.07
C ASP A 87 -8.25 5.55 11.08
N LEU A 88 -7.09 4.90 11.03
CA LEU A 88 -6.05 5.25 10.05
C LEU A 88 -6.40 4.84 8.62
N THR A 89 -7.43 4.03 8.37
CA THR A 89 -7.79 3.56 7.03
C THR A 89 -8.66 4.56 6.25
N ASN A 90 -9.45 5.35 6.97
CA ASN A 90 -10.33 6.38 6.41
C ASN A 90 -9.74 7.78 6.56
N SER A 91 -10.03 8.63 5.58
CA SER A 91 -9.72 10.05 5.71
C SER A 91 -10.64 10.72 6.73
N VAL A 92 -10.22 11.88 7.25
CA VAL A 92 -11.05 12.70 8.15
C VAL A 92 -12.42 12.95 7.53
N GLN A 93 -12.46 13.30 6.24
CA GLN A 93 -13.73 13.51 5.53
C GLN A 93 -14.63 12.27 5.56
N ARG A 94 -14.10 11.07 5.30
CA ARG A 94 -14.91 9.84 5.28
C ARG A 94 -15.41 9.49 6.68
N GLN A 95 -14.60 9.70 7.72
CA GLN A 95 -15.01 9.48 9.11
C GLN A 95 -16.09 10.47 9.54
N SER A 96 -15.96 11.75 9.17
CA SER A 96 -16.88 12.81 9.59
C SER A 96 -18.17 12.87 8.78
N THR A 97 -18.22 12.21 7.61
CA THR A 97 -19.44 12.14 6.78
C THR A 97 -20.18 10.80 6.87
N GLY A 98 -19.58 9.79 7.51
CA GLY A 98 -20.20 8.50 7.75
C GLY A 98 -21.33 8.59 8.78
N GLU A 99 -22.29 7.68 8.68
CA GLU A 99 -23.31 7.51 9.72
C GLU A 99 -22.65 7.10 11.04
N LYS A 100 -23.10 7.72 12.15
CA LYS A 100 -22.70 7.31 13.49
C LYS A 100 -23.33 5.96 13.80
N ASP A 101 -22.61 4.91 13.41
CA ASP A 101 -23.01 3.54 13.62
C ASP A 101 -22.25 2.95 14.83
N GLY A 102 -22.99 2.26 15.70
CA GLY A 102 -22.47 1.58 16.90
C GLY A 102 -21.60 0.36 16.57
N ARG A 103 -21.45 0.00 15.29
CA ARG A 103 -20.54 -1.06 14.85
C ARG A 103 -19.09 -0.87 15.33
N PRO A 104 -18.36 -1.97 15.56
CA PRO A 104 -16.94 -1.93 15.92
C PRO A 104 -16.10 -1.29 14.81
N LEU A 105 -14.93 -0.74 15.20
CA LEU A 105 -14.04 0.00 14.30
C LEU A 105 -13.73 -0.76 13.00
N TRP A 106 -13.36 -2.04 13.12
CA TRP A 106 -12.94 -2.88 11.99
C TRP A 106 -14.03 -3.12 10.94
N GLN A 107 -15.30 -2.85 11.25
CA GLN A 107 -16.41 -2.95 10.29
C GLN A 107 -16.67 -1.62 9.54
N LYS A 108 -16.06 -0.52 10.00
CA LYS A 108 -16.22 0.83 9.45
C LYS A 108 -15.01 1.29 8.62
N VAL A 109 -13.89 0.59 8.75
CA VAL A 109 -12.65 0.86 8.02
C VAL A 109 -12.80 0.73 6.50
N ASP A 110 -11.93 1.43 5.79
CA ASP A 110 -11.78 1.30 4.35
C ASP A 110 -11.06 -0.02 4.00
N ASP A 111 -11.77 -0.96 3.36
CA ASP A 111 -11.21 -2.27 2.97
C ASP A 111 -9.94 -2.16 2.14
N ARG A 112 -9.82 -1.08 1.34
CA ARG A 112 -8.65 -0.87 0.48
C ARG A 112 -7.39 -0.77 1.32
N PHE A 113 -7.46 -0.23 2.53
CA PHE A 113 -6.30 0.05 3.39
C PHE A 113 -6.21 -0.84 4.64
N PHE A 114 -7.16 -1.77 4.84
CA PHE A 114 -7.10 -2.78 5.91
C PHE A 114 -6.12 -3.92 5.55
N TRP A 115 -4.83 -3.65 5.73
CA TRP A 115 -3.75 -4.50 5.19
C TRP A 115 -3.76 -5.92 5.75
N ASN A 116 -3.88 -6.08 7.07
CA ASN A 116 -3.85 -7.38 7.75
C ASN A 116 -5.18 -8.14 7.69
N LYS A 117 -6.20 -7.64 6.98
CA LYS A 117 -7.54 -8.27 6.94
C LYS A 117 -7.52 -9.76 6.62
N TYR A 118 -6.71 -10.18 5.65
CA TYR A 118 -6.59 -11.60 5.27
C TYR A 118 -5.93 -12.44 6.37
N MET A 119 -4.99 -11.87 7.14
CA MET A 119 -4.27 -12.58 8.19
C MET A 119 -5.15 -12.88 9.40
N ILE A 120 -6.18 -12.06 9.63
CA ILE A 120 -7.11 -12.17 10.76
C ILE A 120 -8.51 -12.59 10.31
N GLN A 121 -8.61 -13.20 9.12
CA GLN A 121 -9.89 -13.59 8.53
C GLN A 121 -10.70 -14.52 9.45
N ASP A 122 -10.02 -15.47 10.09
CA ASP A 122 -10.64 -16.39 11.06
C ASP A 122 -11.36 -15.61 12.18
N LEU A 123 -10.77 -14.53 12.69
CA LEU A 123 -11.41 -13.70 13.72
C LEU A 123 -12.62 -12.94 13.16
N THR A 124 -12.49 -12.39 11.94
CA THR A 124 -13.58 -11.62 11.31
C THR A 124 -14.78 -12.48 10.91
N GLU A 125 -14.59 -13.79 10.70
CA GLU A 125 -15.62 -14.72 10.24
C GLU A 125 -16.30 -15.50 11.39
N ILE A 126 -15.74 -15.47 12.60
CA ILE A 126 -16.32 -16.13 13.79
C ILE A 126 -17.75 -15.62 14.09
N GLY A 127 -18.04 -14.34 13.81
CA GLY A 127 -19.38 -13.76 14.01
C GLY A 127 -19.79 -13.57 15.47
N ILE A 128 -18.83 -13.57 16.40
CA ILE A 128 -19.04 -13.34 17.84
C ILE A 128 -18.47 -11.97 18.21
N SER A 129 -19.29 -11.07 18.76
CA SER A 129 -18.84 -9.71 19.09
C SER A 129 -17.74 -9.65 20.17
N ASP A 130 -17.63 -10.69 21.01
CA ASP A 130 -16.56 -10.79 22.01
C ASP A 130 -15.16 -10.86 21.38
N VAL A 131 -15.01 -11.12 20.08
CA VAL A 131 -13.69 -11.10 19.42
C VAL A 131 -13.35 -9.75 18.80
N ASP A 132 -14.29 -8.80 18.74
CA ASP A 132 -14.15 -7.54 18.00
C ASP A 132 -12.95 -6.71 18.48
N PHE A 133 -12.64 -6.76 19.78
CA PHE A 133 -11.53 -6.01 20.38
C PHE A 133 -10.14 -6.57 20.00
N TRP A 134 -10.05 -7.81 19.51
CA TRP A 134 -8.82 -8.37 18.96
C TRP A 134 -8.58 -8.00 17.49
N ILE A 135 -9.60 -7.47 16.81
CA ILE A 135 -9.53 -7.15 15.39
C ILE A 135 -9.02 -5.70 15.23
N ILE A 136 -7.70 -5.56 15.11
CA ILE A 136 -7.02 -4.27 14.96
C ILE A 136 -6.64 -4.03 13.48
N PRO A 137 -7.22 -3.02 12.82
CA PRO A 137 -6.81 -2.62 11.48
C PRO A 137 -5.41 -2.04 11.45
N ILE A 138 -4.57 -2.60 10.57
CA ILE A 138 -3.22 -2.11 10.30
C ILE A 138 -3.19 -1.53 8.88
N ILE A 139 -2.63 -0.33 8.72
CA ILE A 139 -2.30 0.23 7.41
C ILE A 139 -0.84 -0.06 7.05
N GLN A 140 -0.57 -0.21 5.76
CA GLN A 140 0.79 -0.14 5.23
C GLN A 140 1.01 1.23 4.60
N GLY A 141 2.09 1.92 4.94
CA GLY A 141 2.47 3.20 4.35
C GLY A 141 3.35 4.02 5.26
N PHE A 142 2.87 5.21 5.65
CA PHE A 142 3.64 6.18 6.43
C PHE A 142 2.71 7.02 7.30
N VAL A 143 3.13 7.30 8.54
CA VAL A 143 2.49 8.27 9.42
C VAL A 143 3.58 9.07 10.11
N GLN A 144 3.53 10.39 9.97
CA GLN A 144 4.37 11.31 10.75
C GLN A 144 3.51 12.46 11.23
N ILE A 145 3.79 12.91 12.45
CA ILE A 145 3.09 14.00 13.12
C ILE A 145 4.15 14.93 13.68
N GLU A 146 4.03 16.22 13.39
CA GLU A 146 4.94 17.26 13.85
C GLU A 146 4.12 18.43 14.42
N GLU A 147 4.62 19.04 15.49
CA GLU A 147 4.06 20.27 16.06
C GLU A 147 4.81 21.46 15.46
N LEU A 148 4.08 22.40 14.87
CA LEU A 148 4.59 23.63 14.29
C LEU A 148 4.10 24.83 15.10
N VAL A 149 5.01 25.74 15.41
CA VAL A 149 4.72 27.01 16.07
C VAL A 149 4.95 28.12 15.07
N VAL A 150 3.91 28.90 14.75
CA VAL A 150 4.02 30.01 13.80
C VAL A 150 4.34 31.30 14.56
N ASN A 151 5.51 31.89 14.29
CA ASN A 151 5.95 33.16 14.87
C ASN A 151 5.51 34.33 13.98
N TYR A 152 4.45 35.04 14.38
CA TYR A 152 3.97 36.23 13.65
C TYR A 152 4.86 37.48 13.85
N ASN A 153 5.85 37.42 14.75
CA ASN A 153 6.74 38.55 15.08
C ASN A 153 7.98 38.67 14.18
N GLU A 154 8.18 37.76 13.22
CA GLU A 154 9.19 37.97 12.17
C GLU A 154 8.58 38.78 11.03
N SER A 155 8.44 40.09 11.25
CA SER A 155 8.45 41.03 10.13
C SER A 155 9.73 40.75 9.34
N SER A 156 9.62 40.52 8.03
CA SER A 156 10.75 40.48 7.10
C SER A 156 11.80 41.53 7.48
N ASP A 157 13.07 41.16 7.52
CA ASP A 157 14.21 42.04 7.90
C ASP A 157 14.31 43.35 7.08
N ASP A 158 13.43 43.55 6.09
CA ASP A 158 13.33 44.73 5.22
C ASP A 158 12.69 45.97 5.87
N GLU A 159 12.01 45.88 7.03
CA GLU A 159 11.37 47.05 7.68
C GLU A 159 12.13 47.64 8.89
N LYS A 160 13.40 47.30 9.09
CA LYS A 160 14.24 47.92 10.16
C LYS A 160 14.83 49.30 9.77
N SER A 161 14.03 50.13 9.10
CA SER A 161 14.47 51.46 8.63
C SER A 161 13.51 52.59 9.04
N SER A 162 13.01 52.63 10.27
CA SER A 162 12.43 53.86 10.84
C SER A 162 12.48 53.83 12.37
N PRO A 163 13.12 54.82 13.02
CA PRO A 163 13.05 54.97 14.46
C PRO A 163 11.79 55.76 14.86
N GLU A 164 11.31 55.50 16.08
CA GLU A 164 10.24 56.21 16.81
C GLU A 164 8.82 55.63 16.70
N THR A 165 8.57 54.56 17.45
CA THR A 165 7.26 54.34 18.08
C THR A 165 7.49 53.76 19.49
N PRO A 166 6.82 54.27 20.54
CA PRO A 166 7.00 53.75 21.89
C PRO A 166 6.52 52.29 21.99
N PRO A 167 7.09 51.46 22.88
CA PRO A 167 6.62 50.10 23.07
C PRO A 167 5.19 50.14 23.60
N GLN A 168 4.22 49.72 22.79
CA GLN A 168 2.87 49.46 23.26
C GLN A 168 2.93 48.26 24.21
N GLU A 169 2.47 48.47 25.44
CA GLU A 169 2.35 47.44 26.46
C GLU A 169 1.46 46.29 25.95
N SER A 170 1.98 45.07 26.08
CA SER A 170 1.32 43.84 25.67
C SER A 170 0.08 43.58 26.52
N THR A 171 -1.08 43.97 26.00
CA THR A 171 -2.38 43.53 26.49
C THR A 171 -2.50 42.02 26.42
N CYS A 172 -2.89 41.43 27.54
CA CYS A 172 -3.07 40.01 27.78
C CYS A 172 -3.99 39.37 26.73
N VAL A 173 -3.47 38.46 25.91
CA VAL A 173 -4.25 37.50 25.11
C VAL A 173 -3.53 36.17 25.16
N ASP A 174 -4.21 35.14 25.66
CA ASP A 174 -3.71 33.76 25.64
C ASP A 174 -3.46 33.34 24.18
N ASP A 175 -2.27 32.77 23.94
CA ASP A 175 -1.69 32.29 22.66
C ASP A 175 -1.13 33.33 21.67
N ILE A 176 0.00 33.97 22.05
CA ILE A 176 0.87 34.76 21.14
C ILE A 176 1.40 33.91 19.95
N HIS A 177 1.32 32.58 20.03
CA HIS A 177 1.79 31.66 18.98
C HIS A 177 0.84 30.46 18.83
N PRO A 178 -0.07 30.45 17.85
CA PRO A 178 -0.91 29.28 17.60
C PRO A 178 -0.03 28.08 17.25
N ARG A 179 -0.35 26.95 17.90
CA ARG A 179 0.32 25.68 17.68
C ARG A 179 -0.50 24.84 16.72
N PHE A 180 0.13 24.41 15.65
CA PHE A 180 -0.47 23.56 14.63
C PHE A 180 0.15 22.18 14.73
N LEU A 181 -0.69 21.16 14.90
CA LEU A 181 -0.26 19.79 14.71
C LEU A 181 -0.46 19.44 13.24
N VAL A 182 0.64 19.19 12.53
CA VAL A 182 0.63 18.78 11.13
C VAL A 182 0.93 17.30 11.06
N ALA A 183 0.06 16.54 10.40
CA ALA A 183 0.30 15.13 10.16
C ALA A 183 0.29 14.81 8.66
N LEU A 184 1.13 13.85 8.28
CA LEU A 184 1.13 13.27 6.94
C LEU A 184 0.87 11.78 7.05
N ILE A 185 -0.25 11.34 6.50
CA ILE A 185 -0.67 9.94 6.48
C ILE A 185 -0.67 9.45 5.05
N SER A 186 0.13 8.45 4.72
CA SER A 186 0.06 7.74 3.44
C SER A 186 -0.37 6.30 3.67
N ARG A 187 -1.38 5.86 2.93
CA ARG A 187 -2.02 4.56 3.05
C ARG A 187 -1.95 3.83 1.73
N ARG A 188 -1.32 2.66 1.70
CA ARG A 188 -1.17 1.84 0.50
C ARG A 188 -2.29 0.81 0.42
N SER A 189 -2.90 0.69 -0.76
CA SER A 189 -3.94 -0.30 -0.95
C SER A 189 -3.41 -1.72 -0.87
N ARG A 190 -4.17 -2.62 -0.23
CA ARG A 190 -3.95 -4.07 -0.22
C ARG A 190 -4.28 -4.72 -1.56
N HIS A 191 -5.15 -4.11 -2.36
CA HIS A 191 -5.52 -4.66 -3.67
C HIS A 191 -4.38 -4.49 -4.67
N ARG A 192 -4.18 -5.52 -5.50
CA ARG A 192 -3.10 -5.60 -6.50
C ARG A 192 -1.73 -5.16 -5.97
N ALA A 193 -1.45 -5.43 -4.69
CA ALA A 193 -0.18 -5.13 -4.07
C ALA A 193 0.96 -5.95 -4.69
N GLY A 194 2.16 -5.38 -4.73
CA GLY A 194 3.38 -6.09 -5.11
C GLY A 194 4.55 -5.17 -5.43
N MET A 195 5.66 -5.75 -5.88
CA MET A 195 6.87 -4.99 -6.15
C MET A 195 6.70 -4.04 -7.34
N ARG A 196 7.31 -2.85 -7.23
CA ARG A 196 7.28 -1.75 -8.21
C ARG A 196 7.59 -2.19 -9.64
N TYR A 197 8.44 -3.21 -9.84
CA TYR A 197 8.80 -3.73 -11.17
C TYR A 197 8.09 -5.02 -11.58
N LYS A 198 7.30 -5.63 -10.68
CA LYS A 198 6.58 -6.90 -10.96
C LYS A 198 5.08 -6.72 -11.09
N ARG A 199 4.51 -5.71 -10.44
CA ARG A 199 3.07 -5.39 -10.49
C ARG A 199 2.87 -3.99 -11.06
N ARG A 200 2.22 -3.94 -12.21
CA ARG A 200 1.89 -2.72 -12.96
C ARG A 200 0.45 -2.84 -13.49
N GLY A 201 -0.13 -1.70 -13.84
CA GLY A 201 -1.41 -1.66 -14.51
C GLY A 201 -2.60 -2.01 -13.63
N VAL A 202 -3.73 -2.20 -14.28
CA VAL A 202 -5.02 -2.60 -13.70
C VAL A 202 -5.18 -4.13 -13.66
N ASP A 203 -5.96 -4.65 -12.70
CA ASP A 203 -6.44 -6.04 -12.71
C ASP A 203 -7.84 -6.19 -13.32
N LYS A 204 -8.41 -7.39 -13.23
CA LYS A 204 -9.75 -7.69 -13.75
C LYS A 204 -10.88 -7.09 -12.92
N ASN A 205 -10.59 -6.58 -11.72
CA ASN A 205 -11.56 -5.99 -10.83
C ASN A 205 -11.48 -4.45 -10.84
N GLY A 206 -10.67 -3.86 -11.72
CA GLY A 206 -10.46 -2.41 -11.76
C GLY A 206 -9.43 -1.89 -10.74
N ASN A 207 -8.78 -2.76 -9.96
CA ASN A 207 -7.77 -2.31 -9.00
C ASN A 207 -6.44 -2.05 -9.71
N VAL A 208 -5.82 -0.91 -9.44
CA VAL A 208 -4.49 -0.58 -9.96
C VAL A 208 -3.39 -0.95 -8.98
N ALA A 209 -2.24 -1.36 -9.53
CA ALA A 209 -1.08 -1.65 -8.71
C ALA A 209 -0.55 -0.38 -8.01
N ASN A 210 -0.03 -0.55 -6.80
CA ASN A 210 0.62 0.52 -6.03
C ASN A 210 -0.26 1.77 -5.82
N TYR A 211 -1.57 1.56 -5.64
CA TYR A 211 -2.48 2.62 -5.25
C TYR A 211 -2.16 3.11 -3.84
N VAL A 212 -2.05 4.42 -3.66
CA VAL A 212 -1.78 5.07 -2.39
C VAL A 212 -2.67 6.30 -2.28
N GLU A 213 -3.29 6.48 -1.11
CA GLU A 213 -3.89 7.74 -0.72
C GLU A 213 -2.98 8.43 0.30
N THR A 214 -2.69 9.71 0.06
CA THR A 214 -1.88 10.54 0.95
C THR A 214 -2.74 11.68 1.44
N GLU A 215 -2.82 11.84 2.74
CA GLU A 215 -3.63 12.82 3.45
C GLU A 215 -2.72 13.70 4.30
N GLN A 216 -2.77 15.00 4.03
CA GLN A 216 -2.19 16.02 4.88
C GLN A 216 -3.26 16.49 5.87
N LEU A 217 -2.93 16.52 7.14
CA LEU A 217 -3.78 17.02 8.22
C LEU A 217 -3.14 18.23 8.87
N ILE A 218 -3.98 19.21 9.21
CA ILE A 218 -3.63 20.32 10.09
C ILE A 218 -4.67 20.37 11.19
N HIS A 219 -4.22 20.28 12.43
CA HIS A 219 -5.07 20.34 13.60
C HIS A 219 -4.67 21.55 14.45
N VAL A 220 -5.63 22.39 14.77
CA VAL A 220 -5.45 23.61 15.57
C VAL A 220 -6.69 23.84 16.42
N HIS A 221 -6.49 23.92 17.74
CA HIS A 221 -7.57 23.87 18.74
C HIS A 221 -8.59 22.76 18.46
N ASN A 222 -9.83 23.13 18.14
CA ASN A 222 -10.93 22.18 17.87
C ASN A 222 -11.16 21.96 16.37
N HIS A 223 -10.31 22.51 15.51
CA HIS A 223 -10.43 22.43 14.07
C HIS A 223 -9.46 21.41 13.47
N THR A 224 -9.97 20.58 12.57
CA THR A 224 -9.17 19.63 11.79
C THR A 224 -9.41 19.86 10.31
N LEU A 225 -8.34 20.18 9.60
CA LEU A 225 -8.31 20.38 8.16
C LEU A 225 -7.61 19.19 7.53
N SER A 226 -8.16 18.68 6.43
CA SER A 226 -7.65 17.50 5.72
C SER A 226 -7.65 17.73 4.22
N PHE A 227 -6.52 17.41 3.59
CA PHE A 227 -6.40 17.43 2.14
C PHE A 227 -5.84 16.10 1.64
N VAL A 228 -6.60 15.46 0.75
CA VAL A 228 -6.32 14.12 0.25
C VAL A 228 -5.87 14.17 -1.21
N GLN A 229 -4.81 13.43 -1.52
CA GLN A 229 -4.32 13.19 -2.87
C GLN A 229 -4.12 11.69 -3.10
N THR A 230 -4.14 11.25 -4.37
CA THR A 230 -3.89 9.84 -4.70
C THR A 230 -2.76 9.69 -5.70
N ARG A 231 -2.17 8.49 -5.71
CA ARG A 231 -1.27 8.04 -6.77
C ARG A 231 -1.49 6.55 -7.02
N GLY A 232 -1.10 6.09 -8.19
CA GLY A 232 -1.19 4.68 -8.52
C GLY A 232 -0.66 4.38 -9.92
N SER A 233 -0.58 3.10 -10.26
CA SER A 233 -0.23 2.71 -11.63
C SER A 233 -1.27 3.22 -12.63
N VAL A 234 -0.82 3.43 -13.87
CA VAL A 234 -1.71 3.78 -14.99
C VAL A 234 -2.71 2.63 -15.19
N PRO A 235 -4.03 2.89 -15.24
CA PRO A 235 -5.08 1.87 -15.26
C PRO A 235 -5.27 1.19 -16.62
N VAL A 236 -4.18 0.72 -17.22
CA VAL A 236 -4.17 -0.11 -18.43
C VAL A 236 -3.49 -1.45 -18.14
N PHE A 237 -3.65 -2.46 -18.99
CA PHE A 237 -2.90 -3.71 -18.82
C PHE A 237 -1.51 -3.55 -19.41
N TRP A 238 -0.49 -3.47 -18.56
CA TRP A 238 0.90 -3.31 -19.00
C TRP A 238 1.89 -3.95 -18.03
N SER A 239 3.06 -4.27 -18.57
CA SER A 239 4.15 -4.90 -17.84
C SER A 239 5.52 -4.41 -18.31
N GLN A 240 6.52 -4.56 -17.44
CA GLN A 240 7.94 -4.39 -17.75
C GLN A 240 8.64 -5.71 -17.47
N VAL A 241 8.84 -6.53 -18.51
CA VAL A 241 9.36 -7.88 -18.33
C VAL A 241 10.77 -7.96 -18.89
N GLY A 242 11.67 -8.50 -18.08
CA GLY A 242 13.08 -8.67 -18.41
C GLY A 242 13.95 -8.57 -17.16
N TYR A 243 15.15 -9.14 -17.25
CA TYR A 243 16.16 -9.08 -16.18
C TYR A 243 17.05 -7.83 -16.26
N ARG A 244 16.84 -6.98 -17.27
CA ARG A 244 17.60 -5.73 -17.45
C ARG A 244 17.14 -4.68 -16.45
N TYR A 245 18.07 -3.83 -16.01
CA TYR A 245 17.74 -2.61 -15.27
C TYR A 245 16.82 -1.73 -16.13
N ASN A 246 15.60 -1.49 -15.63
CA ASN A 246 14.51 -0.77 -16.30
C ASN A 246 14.09 -1.34 -17.70
N PRO A 247 13.32 -2.46 -17.73
CA PRO A 247 12.81 -3.04 -18.97
C PRO A 247 11.86 -2.09 -19.70
N ARG A 248 11.81 -2.20 -21.03
CA ARG A 248 10.85 -1.41 -21.83
C ARG A 248 9.42 -1.79 -21.46
N PRO A 249 8.53 -0.80 -21.25
CA PRO A 249 7.12 -1.08 -21.03
C PRO A 249 6.49 -1.66 -22.29
N ARG A 250 5.51 -2.53 -22.09
CA ARG A 250 4.64 -3.03 -23.15
C ARG A 250 3.20 -3.11 -22.65
N LEU A 251 2.25 -2.95 -23.57
CA LEU A 251 0.85 -3.21 -23.31
C LEU A 251 0.62 -4.72 -23.41
N ASP A 252 -0.07 -5.27 -22.41
CA ASP A 252 -0.40 -6.70 -22.36
C ASP A 252 -1.75 -7.00 -23.00
N LYS A 253 -2.61 -5.97 -23.18
CA LYS A 253 -3.91 -6.09 -23.85
C LYS A 253 -4.15 -4.93 -24.81
N SER A 254 -5.08 -5.14 -25.74
CA SER A 254 -5.52 -4.09 -26.66
C SER A 254 -6.33 -2.99 -25.95
N GLU A 255 -6.51 -1.87 -26.65
CA GLU A 255 -7.33 -0.75 -26.20
C GLU A 255 -8.77 -1.20 -25.88
N LYS A 256 -9.40 -1.95 -26.80
CA LYS A 256 -10.77 -2.44 -26.67
C LYS A 256 -10.96 -3.34 -25.45
N GLU A 257 -10.00 -4.20 -25.16
CA GLU A 257 -10.04 -5.08 -24.00
C GLU A 257 -9.81 -4.35 -22.67
N THR A 258 -9.21 -3.16 -22.72
CA THR A 258 -8.87 -2.38 -21.52
C THR A 258 -10.03 -1.49 -21.07
N VAL A 259 -10.88 -1.02 -22.00
CA VAL A 259 -11.95 -0.04 -21.74
C VAL A 259 -12.79 -0.40 -20.52
N ALA A 260 -13.36 -1.61 -20.46
CA ALA A 260 -14.26 -1.99 -19.37
C ALA A 260 -13.60 -1.88 -17.97
N TYR A 261 -12.32 -2.25 -17.86
CA TYR A 261 -11.58 -2.21 -16.59
C TYR A 261 -11.11 -0.80 -16.24
N PHE A 262 -10.81 0.01 -17.26
CA PHE A 262 -10.53 1.43 -17.09
C PHE A 262 -11.77 2.17 -16.59
N CYS A 263 -12.94 1.93 -17.19
CA CYS A 263 -14.22 2.49 -16.76
C CYS A 263 -14.52 2.08 -15.32
N ALA A 264 -14.48 0.78 -15.00
CA ALA A 264 -14.73 0.29 -13.64
C ALA A 264 -13.82 0.96 -12.60
N HIS A 265 -12.54 1.16 -12.94
CA HIS A 265 -11.60 1.85 -12.07
C HIS A 265 -12.01 3.31 -11.81
N PHE A 266 -12.28 4.10 -12.85
CA PHE A 266 -12.60 5.51 -12.67
C PHE A 266 -14.02 5.75 -12.17
N GLU A 267 -14.97 4.87 -12.45
CA GLU A 267 -16.30 4.91 -11.84
C GLU A 267 -16.20 4.73 -10.33
N GLU A 268 -15.39 3.80 -9.84
CA GLU A 268 -15.11 3.67 -8.42
C GLU A 268 -14.40 4.91 -7.85
N GLN A 269 -13.39 5.45 -8.54
CA GLN A 269 -12.70 6.66 -8.09
C GLN A 269 -13.65 7.86 -8.01
N LEU A 270 -14.49 8.08 -9.02
CA LEU A 270 -15.46 9.18 -9.06
C LEU A 270 -16.58 8.96 -8.03
N LYS A 271 -16.96 7.72 -7.72
CA LYS A 271 -17.89 7.43 -6.63
C LYS A 271 -17.32 7.86 -5.27
N ILE A 272 -16.02 7.67 -5.05
CA ILE A 272 -15.37 7.96 -3.76
C ILE A 272 -15.01 9.45 -3.63
N TYR A 273 -14.46 10.06 -4.69
CA TYR A 273 -13.90 11.41 -4.64
C TYR A 273 -14.68 12.45 -5.46
N LYS A 274 -15.81 12.09 -6.07
CA LYS A 274 -16.67 12.93 -6.93
C LYS A 274 -16.02 13.38 -8.24
N LYS A 275 -14.92 14.11 -8.18
CA LYS A 275 -14.16 14.64 -9.32
C LYS A 275 -12.69 14.24 -9.22
N GLN A 276 -12.04 13.98 -10.34
CA GLN A 276 -10.62 13.61 -10.35
C GLN A 276 -9.86 14.33 -11.46
N VAL A 277 -8.69 14.87 -11.10
CA VAL A 277 -7.74 15.46 -12.02
C VAL A 277 -6.50 14.59 -12.06
N ILE A 278 -6.26 13.99 -13.22
CA ILE A 278 -5.06 13.21 -13.49
C ILE A 278 -3.93 14.18 -13.84
N ILE A 279 -2.83 14.11 -13.10
CA ILE A 279 -1.58 14.76 -13.45
C ILE A 279 -0.61 13.67 -13.88
N ASN A 280 -0.39 13.55 -15.19
CA ASN A 280 0.48 12.53 -15.75
C ASN A 280 1.87 13.11 -16.02
N LEU A 281 2.86 12.57 -15.30
CA LEU A 281 4.27 12.97 -15.36
C LEU A 281 5.11 12.09 -16.30
N VAL A 282 4.44 11.30 -17.15
CA VAL A 282 5.08 10.39 -18.10
C VAL A 282 5.79 11.20 -19.18
N ASP A 283 7.04 10.81 -19.46
CA ASP A 283 7.85 11.37 -20.55
C ASP A 283 7.15 11.15 -21.91
N GLN A 284 6.94 12.24 -22.65
CA GLN A 284 6.21 12.25 -23.92
C GLN A 284 7.08 11.86 -25.13
N ALA A 285 8.41 11.92 -25.01
CA ALA A 285 9.36 11.58 -26.06
C ALA A 285 10.09 10.25 -25.81
N GLY A 286 10.04 9.75 -24.57
CA GLY A 286 10.79 8.58 -24.14
C GLY A 286 10.07 7.24 -24.28
N ARG A 287 10.62 6.24 -23.60
CA ARG A 287 10.11 4.87 -23.55
C ARG A 287 8.75 4.76 -22.85
N GLU A 288 8.43 5.73 -22.00
CA GLU A 288 7.19 5.77 -21.23
C GLU A 288 5.98 6.20 -22.11
N LYS A 289 6.24 6.81 -23.28
CA LYS A 289 5.22 7.31 -24.21
C LYS A 289 4.14 6.29 -24.57
N ILE A 290 4.51 5.03 -24.78
CA ILE A 290 3.52 3.97 -25.10
C ILE A 290 2.44 3.83 -24.02
N ILE A 291 2.80 4.01 -22.75
CA ILE A 291 1.85 3.96 -21.63
C ILE A 291 1.10 5.28 -21.50
N GLY A 292 1.77 6.42 -21.71
CA GLY A 292 1.14 7.74 -21.74
C GLY A 292 0.06 7.86 -22.81
N ASP A 293 0.37 7.46 -24.05
CA ASP A 293 -0.56 7.44 -25.18
C ASP A 293 -1.76 6.52 -24.90
N ALA A 294 -1.50 5.33 -24.36
CA ALA A 294 -2.57 4.38 -24.01
C ALA A 294 -3.48 4.95 -22.92
N TYR A 295 -2.92 5.64 -21.93
CA TYR A 295 -3.70 6.29 -20.88
C TYR A 295 -4.59 7.39 -21.44
N LEU A 296 -4.00 8.31 -22.22
CA LEU A 296 -4.73 9.42 -22.82
C LEU A 296 -5.87 8.91 -23.71
N LYS A 297 -5.63 7.90 -24.54
CA LYS A 297 -6.69 7.29 -25.36
C LYS A 297 -7.84 6.73 -24.53
N GLN A 298 -7.55 6.03 -23.43
CA GLN A 298 -8.59 5.52 -22.55
C GLN A 298 -9.38 6.63 -21.85
N VAL A 299 -8.71 7.73 -21.43
CA VAL A 299 -9.41 8.91 -20.89
C VAL A 299 -10.35 9.51 -21.93
N LEU A 300 -9.89 9.67 -23.17
CA LEU A 300 -10.70 10.21 -24.27
C LEU A 300 -11.88 9.30 -24.62
N LEU A 301 -11.72 7.98 -24.53
CA LEU A 301 -12.81 7.02 -24.74
C LEU A 301 -13.81 7.03 -23.58
N PHE A 302 -13.35 7.19 -22.34
CA PHE A 302 -14.22 7.29 -21.17
C PHE A 302 -15.06 8.57 -21.18
N ASN A 303 -14.51 9.67 -21.72
CA ASN A 303 -15.21 10.93 -22.02
C ASN A 303 -16.15 11.41 -20.90
N ASN A 304 -15.63 11.50 -19.67
CA ASN A 304 -16.40 11.88 -18.50
C ASN A 304 -16.04 13.31 -18.06
N SER A 305 -17.05 14.16 -17.85
CA SER A 305 -16.86 15.57 -17.46
C SER A 305 -16.24 15.77 -16.07
N TYR A 306 -16.29 14.75 -15.20
CA TYR A 306 -15.68 14.77 -13.87
C TYR A 306 -14.24 14.25 -13.85
N LEU A 307 -13.70 13.86 -15.02
CA LEU A 307 -12.33 13.40 -15.17
C LEU A 307 -11.54 14.35 -16.07
N THR A 308 -10.58 15.06 -15.49
CA THR A 308 -9.67 15.95 -16.23
C THR A 308 -8.30 15.30 -16.36
N TYR A 309 -7.66 15.43 -17.52
CA TYR A 309 -6.30 14.93 -17.74
C TYR A 309 -5.36 16.08 -18.08
N VAL A 310 -4.30 16.21 -17.29
CA VAL A 310 -3.22 17.17 -17.45
C VAL A 310 -1.93 16.40 -17.70
N SER A 311 -1.28 16.68 -18.81
CA SER A 311 0.05 16.15 -19.12
C SER A 311 1.09 17.18 -18.72
N PHE A 312 2.10 16.77 -17.97
CA PHE A 312 3.20 17.64 -17.57
C PHE A 312 4.53 16.90 -17.77
N ASP A 313 5.33 17.36 -18.74
CA ASP A 313 6.64 16.76 -19.00
C ASP A 313 7.65 17.23 -17.94
N PHE A 314 7.72 16.47 -16.84
CA PHE A 314 8.63 16.75 -15.73
C PHE A 314 10.10 16.77 -16.16
N HIS A 315 10.52 15.98 -17.17
CA HIS A 315 11.92 15.93 -17.59
C HIS A 315 12.31 17.16 -18.41
N GLU A 316 11.39 17.74 -19.16
CA GLU A 316 11.63 18.99 -19.86
C GLU A 316 11.66 20.16 -18.87
N HIS A 317 10.65 20.25 -17.99
CA HIS A 317 10.45 21.39 -17.11
C HIS A 317 11.41 21.40 -15.92
N CYS A 318 11.76 20.25 -15.32
CA CYS A 318 12.61 20.21 -14.12
C CYS A 318 14.07 19.78 -14.42
N ARG A 319 14.54 19.97 -15.66
CA ARG A 319 15.96 19.74 -16.02
C ARG A 319 16.89 20.54 -15.10
N GLY A 320 17.84 19.84 -14.48
CA GLY A 320 18.82 20.46 -13.57
C GLY A 320 18.30 20.72 -12.15
N MET A 321 17.31 19.95 -11.67
CA MET A 321 16.75 20.07 -10.30
C MET A 321 16.07 21.42 -10.02
N LYS A 322 15.58 22.08 -11.07
CA LYS A 322 14.81 23.32 -10.97
C LYS A 322 13.36 23.02 -10.55
N PHE A 323 13.19 22.68 -9.27
CA PHE A 323 11.88 22.38 -8.68
C PHE A 323 10.95 23.60 -8.66
N GLU A 324 11.49 24.81 -8.80
CA GLU A 324 10.76 26.05 -9.03
C GLU A 324 9.79 25.95 -10.22
N ASN A 325 10.11 25.13 -11.24
CA ASN A 325 9.24 24.96 -12.41
C ASN A 325 8.00 24.09 -12.13
N VAL A 326 7.90 23.48 -10.95
CA VAL A 326 6.64 22.88 -10.47
C VAL A 326 5.64 23.98 -10.12
N GLN A 327 6.12 25.19 -9.78
CA GLN A 327 5.25 26.34 -9.58
C GLN A 327 4.46 26.66 -10.86
N THR A 328 5.08 26.53 -12.04
CA THR A 328 4.38 26.70 -13.32
C THR A 328 3.22 25.73 -13.47
N LEU A 329 3.35 24.49 -13.00
CA LEU A 329 2.26 23.53 -13.00
C LEU A 329 1.16 23.98 -12.02
N THR A 330 1.51 24.31 -10.78
CA THR A 330 0.53 24.71 -9.76
C THR A 330 -0.20 26.00 -10.14
N ASP A 331 0.49 26.96 -10.75
CA ASP A 331 -0.08 28.20 -11.27
C ASP A 331 -1.09 27.90 -12.40
N ALA A 332 -0.71 27.03 -13.34
CA ALA A 332 -1.57 26.66 -14.46
C ALA A 332 -2.84 25.90 -14.02
N ILE A 333 -2.81 25.22 -12.88
CA ILE A 333 -3.96 24.50 -12.32
C ILE A 333 -4.53 25.18 -11.06
N TYR A 334 -4.15 26.43 -10.77
CA TYR A 334 -4.49 27.09 -9.51
C TYR A 334 -6.01 27.19 -9.29
N ASP A 335 -6.75 27.61 -10.32
CA ASP A 335 -8.22 27.67 -10.28
C ASP A 335 -8.83 26.29 -10.08
N ILE A 336 -8.20 25.23 -10.61
CA ILE A 336 -8.62 23.85 -10.39
C ILE A 336 -8.38 23.45 -8.94
N ILE A 337 -7.23 23.81 -8.34
CA ILE A 337 -6.93 23.54 -6.92
C ILE A 337 -8.00 24.18 -6.03
N LEU A 338 -8.36 25.44 -6.30
CA LEU A 338 -9.42 26.15 -5.57
C LEU A 338 -10.78 25.43 -5.65
N ASP A 339 -11.15 24.96 -6.84
CA ASP A 339 -12.41 24.22 -7.07
C ASP A 339 -12.44 22.86 -6.35
N MET A 340 -11.29 22.19 -6.17
CA MET A 340 -11.22 20.90 -5.47
C MET A 340 -11.46 21.02 -3.96
N LYS A 341 -11.20 22.19 -3.38
CA LYS A 341 -11.32 22.47 -1.93
C LYS A 341 -10.50 21.49 -1.07
N TRP A 342 -10.78 21.51 0.23
CA TRP A 342 -10.24 20.61 1.25
C TRP A 342 -11.35 20.34 2.27
N CYS A 343 -11.15 19.31 3.10
CA CYS A 343 -12.06 19.01 4.19
C CYS A 343 -11.73 19.88 5.40
N TRP A 344 -12.76 20.39 6.06
CA TRP A 344 -12.64 21.09 7.34
C TRP A 344 -13.76 20.64 8.28
N VAL A 345 -13.36 20.22 9.47
CA VAL A 345 -14.23 19.68 10.51
C VAL A 345 -13.92 20.36 11.84
N ASP A 346 -14.96 20.60 12.63
CA ASP A 346 -14.87 21.03 14.02
C ASP A 346 -15.77 20.15 14.92
N GLU A 347 -15.97 20.57 16.18
CA GLU A 347 -16.86 19.87 17.12
C GLU A 347 -18.33 19.87 16.69
N ALA A 348 -18.77 20.89 15.94
CA ALA A 348 -20.14 20.99 15.43
C ALA A 348 -20.36 20.11 14.18
N GLY A 349 -19.29 19.79 13.45
CA GLY A 349 -19.29 18.80 12.38
C GLY A 349 -18.49 19.26 11.17
N VAL A 350 -18.94 18.86 9.98
CA VAL A 350 -18.24 19.16 8.73
C VAL A 350 -18.59 20.57 8.25
N ILE A 351 -17.61 21.48 8.28
CA ILE A 351 -17.72 22.86 7.78
C ILE A 351 -17.54 22.89 6.26
N CYS A 352 -16.50 22.20 5.77
CA CYS A 352 -16.17 22.15 4.34
C CYS A 352 -15.81 20.73 3.91
N LYS A 353 -16.15 20.39 2.67
CA LYS A 353 -15.79 19.11 2.04
C LYS A 353 -14.87 19.37 0.86
N GLN A 354 -13.86 18.52 0.74
CA GLN A 354 -13.11 18.35 -0.49
C GLN A 354 -14.04 17.75 -1.56
N GLU A 355 -14.14 18.42 -2.69
CA GLU A 355 -15.07 18.12 -3.80
C GLU A 355 -14.40 17.41 -4.98
N GLY A 356 -13.08 17.22 -4.93
CA GLY A 356 -12.37 16.39 -5.88
C GLY A 356 -10.93 16.10 -5.48
N ILE A 357 -10.24 15.29 -6.27
CA ILE A 357 -8.91 14.80 -5.94
C ILE A 357 -7.92 14.93 -7.08
N PHE A 358 -6.67 15.23 -6.75
CA PHE A 358 -5.56 15.08 -7.67
C PHE A 358 -5.01 13.66 -7.62
N ARG A 359 -4.91 13.04 -8.78
CA ARG A 359 -4.25 11.75 -8.97
C ARG A 359 -2.95 11.95 -9.74
N ILE A 360 -1.84 11.73 -9.06
CA ILE A 360 -0.51 11.93 -9.65
C ILE A 360 -0.02 10.58 -10.18
N ASN A 361 0.28 10.52 -11.47
CA ASN A 361 0.80 9.34 -12.14
C ASN A 361 2.26 9.57 -12.56
N CYS A 362 3.10 8.59 -12.25
CA CYS A 362 4.44 8.47 -12.82
C CYS A 362 4.72 6.99 -13.06
N MET A 363 5.45 6.67 -14.13
CA MET A 363 5.78 5.28 -14.42
C MET A 363 6.81 4.74 -13.41
N ASP A 364 7.90 5.46 -13.17
CA ASP A 364 9.08 4.88 -12.50
C ASP A 364 9.68 5.69 -11.34
N CYS A 365 9.31 6.96 -11.12
CA CYS A 365 9.95 7.77 -10.08
C CYS A 365 8.98 8.22 -8.99
N LEU A 366 9.30 7.87 -7.73
CA LEU A 366 8.47 8.21 -6.58
C LEU A 366 8.68 9.67 -6.24
N ASP A 367 9.94 10.12 -6.37
CA ASP A 367 10.39 11.47 -6.09
C ASP A 367 9.61 12.47 -6.95
N ARG A 368 9.45 12.20 -8.26
CA ARG A 368 8.62 13.04 -9.14
C ARG A 368 7.19 13.19 -8.64
N THR A 369 6.56 12.09 -8.21
CA THR A 369 5.19 12.15 -7.69
C THR A 369 5.12 12.87 -6.34
N ASN A 370 6.08 12.63 -5.46
CA ASN A 370 6.13 13.26 -4.13
C ASN A 370 6.31 14.78 -4.26
N VAL A 371 7.18 15.23 -5.16
CA VAL A 371 7.41 16.66 -5.43
C VAL A 371 6.12 17.35 -5.87
N VAL A 372 5.39 16.77 -6.83
CA VAL A 372 4.14 17.36 -7.32
C VAL A 372 3.04 17.31 -6.24
N GLN A 373 2.93 16.21 -5.50
CA GLN A 373 2.00 16.11 -4.37
C GLN A 373 2.30 17.17 -3.31
N ALA A 374 3.58 17.39 -2.97
CA ALA A 374 4.00 18.39 -1.99
C ALA A 374 3.72 19.81 -2.48
N ALA A 375 3.93 20.11 -3.76
CA ALA A 375 3.65 21.44 -4.32
C ALA A 375 2.14 21.77 -4.25
N ILE A 376 1.28 20.83 -4.65
CA ILE A 376 -0.18 21.02 -4.56
C ILE A 376 -0.63 21.13 -3.10
N ALA A 377 -0.12 20.25 -2.23
CA ALA A 377 -0.37 20.28 -0.80
C ALA A 377 0.00 21.63 -0.17
N ARG A 378 1.14 22.21 -0.56
CA ARG A 378 1.58 23.53 -0.10
C ARG A 378 0.60 24.63 -0.50
N VAL A 379 0.14 24.66 -1.74
CA VAL A 379 -0.85 25.67 -2.19
C VAL A 379 -2.14 25.56 -1.38
N VAL A 380 -2.62 24.34 -1.13
CA VAL A 380 -3.81 24.12 -0.30
C VAL A 380 -3.56 24.49 1.16
N MET A 381 -2.39 24.19 1.69
CA MET A 381 -1.98 24.55 3.05
C MET A 381 -1.98 26.08 3.24
N GLU A 382 -1.46 26.85 2.28
CA GLU A 382 -1.49 28.32 2.31
C GLU A 382 -2.94 28.87 2.35
N GLN A 383 -3.86 28.23 1.62
CA GLN A 383 -5.30 28.58 1.66
C GLN A 383 -5.94 28.21 3.01
N GLN A 384 -5.61 27.05 3.56
CA GLN A 384 -6.06 26.58 4.87
C GLN A 384 -5.67 27.56 5.98
N TYR A 385 -4.40 28.00 6.00
CA TYR A 385 -3.91 28.99 6.97
C TYR A 385 -4.61 30.33 6.81
N THR A 386 -4.75 30.81 5.57
CA THR A 386 -5.42 32.10 5.31
C THR A 386 -6.86 32.08 5.81
N PHE A 387 -7.60 31.00 5.53
CA PHE A 387 -8.99 30.87 5.95
C PHE A 387 -9.13 30.79 7.47
N TYR A 388 -8.23 30.06 8.13
CA TYR A 388 -8.19 29.98 9.59
C TYR A 388 -7.88 31.33 10.23
N ALA A 389 -6.89 32.06 9.70
CA ALA A 389 -6.53 33.40 10.20
C ALA A 389 -7.70 34.39 10.07
N MET A 390 -8.41 34.38 8.94
CA MET A 390 -9.60 35.21 8.73
C MET A 390 -10.73 34.94 9.73
N ILE A 391 -10.89 33.71 10.19
CA ILE A 391 -11.95 33.31 11.13
C ILE A 391 -11.52 33.48 12.59
N SER A 392 -10.23 33.45 12.86
CA SER A 392 -9.69 33.73 14.20
C SER A 392 -9.66 35.23 14.50
N TRP A 393 -9.49 36.08 13.48
CA TRP A 393 -9.41 37.54 13.63
C TRP A 393 -10.61 38.21 14.35
N PRO A 394 -11.88 37.81 14.13
CA PRO A 394 -13.03 38.43 14.79
C PRO A 394 -13.25 37.92 16.23
N ILE A 395 -12.53 36.90 16.68
CA ILE A 395 -12.70 36.30 18.02
C ILE A 395 -11.81 37.04 19.06
N TYR A 396 -10.80 37.77 18.62
CA TYR A 396 -9.83 38.47 19.47
C TYR A 396 -9.87 40.01 19.36
N SER A 397 -10.90 40.56 18.69
CA SER A 397 -11.21 42.00 18.63
C SER A 397 -12.54 42.27 19.32
#